data_AF-A0A9E4KF56-F1
#
_entry.id   AF-A0A9E4KF56-F1
#
_cell.length_a   1.000
_cell.length_b   1.000
_cell.length_c   1.000
_cell.angle_alpha   90.00
_cell.angle_beta   90.00
_cell.angle_gamma   90.00
#
_symmetry.space_group_name_H-M   'P 1'
#
loop_
_entity.id
_entity.type
_entity.pdbx_description
1 polymer ?
#
loop_
_entity_poly.entity_id
_entity_poly.type
_entity_poly.pdbx_seq_one_letter_code
_entity_poly.pdbx_strand_id
1 'polypeptide(L)'
;MIRVAPSRPCDRDISASRHVTDLEQKAAESVLVPLADYVMAVGMDKGLGDYSKTEIVGLVDTVLESYHQTLQELYKDEVPF
;
A
#
# COMPACT_ATOMS: atom_id res chain seq x y z
N MET A 1 46.16 -4.59 -1.56
CA MET A 1 45.35 -3.67 -2.39
C MET A 1 43.96 -4.29 -2.56
N ILE A 2 42.95 -3.80 -1.85
CA ILE A 2 41.57 -4.27 -2.01
C ILE A 2 40.87 -3.26 -2.93
N ARG A 3 40.46 -3.71 -4.13
CA ARG A 3 39.67 -2.88 -5.05
C ARG A 3 38.23 -2.84 -4.54
N VAL A 4 37.80 -1.68 -4.05
CA VAL A 4 36.39 -1.37 -3.82
C VAL A 4 35.73 -1.22 -5.20
N ALA A 5 34.68 -1.99 -5.46
CA ALA A 5 33.87 -1.87 -6.66
C ALA A 5 33.02 -0.59 -6.59
N PRO A 6 32.78 0.11 -7.71
CA PRO A 6 31.87 1.25 -7.73
C PRO A 6 30.43 0.81 -7.46
N SER A 7 29.73 1.56 -6.60
CA SER A 7 28.32 1.35 -6.25
C SER A 7 27.43 1.36 -7.51
N ARG A 8 26.37 0.55 -7.51
CA ARG A 8 25.44 0.48 -8.63
C ARG A 8 24.63 1.78 -8.71
N PRO A 9 24.33 2.30 -9.91
CA PRO A 9 23.49 3.50 -10.09
C PRO A 9 22.02 3.32 -9.64
N CYS A 10 21.66 2.14 -9.14
CA CYS A 10 20.34 1.81 -8.61
C CYS A 10 20.19 2.07 -7.11
N ASP A 11 21.25 2.51 -6.41
CA ASP A 11 21.13 3.08 -5.05
C ASP A 11 20.54 4.49 -5.11
N ARG A 12 19.44 4.69 -5.86
CA ARG A 12 18.59 5.84 -5.61
C ARG A 12 17.97 5.59 -4.25
N ASP A 13 18.25 6.47 -3.31
CA ASP A 13 17.38 6.72 -2.18
C ASP A 13 15.95 6.89 -2.73
N ILE A 14 15.14 5.81 -2.68
CA ILE A 14 13.69 5.85 -2.92
C ILE A 14 12.99 6.65 -1.83
N SER A 15 13.73 7.09 -0.81
CA SER A 15 13.43 8.23 0.05
C SER A 15 13.43 9.56 -0.74
N ALA A 16 12.77 9.62 -1.90
CA ALA A 16 12.10 10.84 -2.30
C ALA A 16 11.10 11.11 -1.17
N SER A 17 11.45 12.05 -0.31
CA SER A 17 10.69 12.48 0.86
C SER A 17 9.31 12.98 0.44
N ARG A 18 8.39 12.06 0.16
CA ARG A 18 6.97 12.36 -0.01
C ARG A 18 6.50 12.82 1.36
N HIS A 19 6.20 14.11 1.50
CA HIS A 19 5.45 14.59 2.64
C HIS A 19 4.05 13.99 2.54
N VAL A 20 3.85 12.85 3.19
CA VAL A 20 2.53 12.25 3.40
C VAL A 20 1.85 13.09 4.48
N THR A 21 0.68 13.63 4.18
CA THR A 21 -0.11 14.34 5.19
C THR A 21 -0.58 13.37 6.27
N ASP A 22 -0.88 13.88 7.47
CA ASP A 22 -1.40 13.03 8.55
C ASP A 22 -2.69 12.29 8.16
N LEU A 23 -3.51 12.89 7.28
CA LEU A 23 -4.73 12.27 6.75
C LEU A 23 -4.41 11.15 5.76
N GLU A 24 -3.47 11.37 4.83
CA GLU A 24 -3.01 10.33 3.92
C GLU A 24 -2.34 9.16 4.67
N GLN A 25 -1.59 9.45 5.74
CA GLN A 25 -0.95 8.43 6.57
C GLN A 25 -1.99 7.56 7.28
N LYS A 26 -3.00 8.18 7.90
CA LYS A 26 -4.12 7.46 8.54
C LYS A 26 -4.89 6.61 7.53
N ALA A 27 -5.13 7.13 6.33
CA ALA A 27 -5.78 6.36 5.27
C ALA A 27 -4.92 5.19 4.79
N ALA A 28 -3.59 5.33 4.74
CA ALA A 28 -2.70 4.22 4.40
C ALA A 28 -2.71 3.13 5.49
N GLU A 29 -2.73 3.52 6.76
CA GLU A 29 -2.78 2.58 7.89
C GLU A 29 -4.11 1.83 7.98
N SER A 30 -5.23 2.47 7.61
CA SER A 30 -6.56 1.83 7.68
C SER A 30 -6.71 0.63 6.74
N VAL A 31 -5.93 0.60 5.66
CA VAL A 31 -5.94 -0.49 4.67
C VAL A 31 -5.38 -1.80 5.23
N LEU A 32 -4.52 -1.75 6.26
CA LEU A 32 -3.77 -2.92 6.71
C LEU A 32 -4.66 -4.06 7.22
N VAL A 33 -5.75 -3.73 7.93
CA VAL A 33 -6.66 -4.74 8.49
C VAL A 33 -7.51 -5.39 7.39
N PRO A 34 -8.24 -4.63 6.53
CA PRO A 34 -8.98 -5.23 5.41
C PRO A 34 -8.10 -6.05 4.47
N LEU A 35 -6.87 -5.61 4.22
CA LEU A 35 -5.92 -6.34 3.41
C LEU A 35 -5.53 -7.68 4.06
N ALA A 36 -5.28 -7.69 5.38
CA ALA A 36 -4.99 -8.92 6.12
C ALA A 36 -6.18 -9.89 6.07
N ASP A 37 -7.40 -9.39 6.25
CA ASP A 37 -8.63 -10.19 6.16
C ASP A 37 -8.82 -10.81 4.77
N TYR A 38 -8.56 -10.03 3.71
CA TYR A 38 -8.62 -10.52 2.34
C TYR A 38 -7.60 -11.64 2.08
N VAL A 39 -6.35 -11.46 2.51
CA VAL A 39 -5.29 -12.47 2.36
C VAL A 39 -5.61 -13.74 3.16
N MET A 40 -6.16 -13.61 4.37
CA MET A 40 -6.63 -14.76 5.15
C MET A 40 -7.75 -15.53 4.43
N ALA A 41 -8.67 -14.83 3.76
CA ALA A 41 -9.78 -15.45 3.01
C ALA A 41 -9.32 -16.16 1.74
N VAL A 42 -8.32 -15.60 1.02
CA VAL A 42 -7.74 -16.22 -0.19
C VAL A 42 -6.85 -17.42 0.16
N GLY A 43 -6.12 -17.35 1.27
CA GLY A 43 -5.26 -18.40 1.78
C GLY A 43 -3.84 -17.89 2.06
N MET A 44 -3.44 -17.93 3.33
CA MET A 44 -2.13 -17.41 3.78
C MET A 44 -0.94 -18.19 3.23
N ASP A 45 -1.12 -19.46 2.88
CA ASP A 45 -0.06 -20.33 2.37
C ASP A 45 0.18 -20.14 0.86
N LYS A 46 -0.67 -19.37 0.19
CA LYS A 46 -0.60 -19.12 -1.24
C LYS A 46 0.41 -18.01 -1.52
N GLY A 47 1.45 -18.31 -2.29
CA GLY A 47 2.38 -17.28 -2.75
C GLY A 47 1.70 -16.33 -3.73
N LEU A 48 2.14 -15.06 -3.79
CA LEU A 48 1.55 -14.06 -4.70
C LEU A 48 1.56 -14.50 -6.17
N GLY A 49 2.54 -15.31 -6.59
CA GLY A 49 2.64 -15.86 -7.95
C GLY A 49 1.56 -16.88 -8.30
N ASP A 50 0.90 -17.46 -7.30
CA ASP A 50 -0.17 -18.45 -7.49
C ASP A 50 -1.56 -17.79 -7.54
N TYR A 51 -1.64 -16.48 -7.30
CA TYR A 51 -2.91 -15.75 -7.34
C TYR A 51 -3.42 -15.70 -8.79
N SER A 52 -4.69 -16.05 -8.93
CA SER A 52 -5.45 -15.78 -10.13
C SER A 52 -5.60 -14.27 -10.34
N LYS A 53 -5.86 -13.87 -11.59
CA LYS A 53 -6.15 -12.48 -11.93
C LYS A 53 -7.27 -11.90 -11.05
N THR A 54 -8.32 -12.68 -10.78
CA THR A 54 -9.45 -12.26 -9.95
C THR A 54 -9.04 -12.00 -8.51
N GLU A 55 -8.16 -12.83 -7.93
CA GLU A 55 -7.67 -12.62 -6.57
C GLU A 55 -6.75 -11.39 -6.47
N ILE A 56 -5.93 -11.14 -7.49
CA ILE A 56 -5.11 -9.92 -7.57
C ILE A 56 -5.98 -8.67 -7.69
N VAL A 57 -7.03 -8.71 -8.51
CA VAL A 57 -7.96 -7.57 -8.63
C VAL A 57 -8.65 -7.29 -7.30
N GLY A 58 -9.11 -8.33 -6.59
CA GLY A 58 -9.73 -8.12 -5.28
C GLY A 58 -8.78 -7.59 -4.19
N LEU A 59 -7.48 -7.91 -4.26
CA LEU A 59 -6.46 -7.26 -3.40
C LEU A 59 -6.42 -5.75 -3.66
N VAL A 60 -6.35 -5.36 -4.94
CA VAL A 60 -6.29 -3.95 -5.34
C VAL A 60 -7.57 -3.22 -4.95
N ASP A 61 -8.73 -3.84 -5.17
CA ASP A 61 -10.03 -3.27 -4.82
C ASP A 61 -10.15 -3.05 -3.30
N THR A 62 -9.74 -4.03 -2.48
CA THR A 62 -9.74 -3.92 -1.02
C THR A 62 -8.90 -2.72 -0.54
N VAL A 63 -7.72 -2.53 -1.14
CA VAL A 63 -6.84 -1.40 -0.83
C VAL A 63 -7.48 -0.07 -1.20
N LEU A 64 -7.98 0.03 -2.43
CA LEU A 64 -8.55 1.27 -2.94
C LEU A 64 -9.83 1.66 -2.20
N GLU A 65 -10.69 0.70 -1.90
CA GLU A 65 -11.96 0.94 -1.21
C GLU A 65 -11.74 1.42 0.23
N SER A 66 -10.90 0.71 1.01
CA SER A 66 -10.58 1.11 2.38
C SER A 66 -9.88 2.47 2.44
N TYR A 67 -8.94 2.72 1.53
CA TYR A 67 -8.22 3.98 1.47
C TYR A 67 -9.16 5.15 1.16
N HIS A 68 -9.95 5.03 0.09
CA HIS A 68 -10.88 6.09 -0.31
C HIS A 68 -11.99 6.31 0.72
N GLN A 69 -12.56 5.25 1.30
CA GLN A 69 -13.58 5.38 2.34
C GLN A 69 -13.02 6.12 3.56
N THR A 70 -11.79 5.81 3.96
CA THR A 70 -11.13 6.49 5.08
C THR A 70 -10.87 7.96 4.77
N LEU A 71 -10.36 8.28 3.58
CA LEU A 71 -10.18 9.68 3.16
C LEU A 71 -11.52 10.42 3.13
N GLN A 72 -12.57 9.83 2.56
CA GLN A 72 -13.88 10.46 2.51
C GLN A 72 -14.40 10.81 3.90
N GLU A 73 -14.26 9.91 4.88
CA GLU A 73 -14.69 10.19 6.25
C GLU A 73 -13.79 11.24 6.92
N LEU A 74 -12.46 11.20 6.69
CA LEU A 74 -11.52 12.17 7.25
C LEU A 74 -11.71 13.60 6.70
N TYR A 75 -12.11 13.73 5.43
CA TYR A 75 -12.32 15.02 4.76
C TYR A 75 -13.77 15.53 4.79
N LYS A 76 -14.69 14.74 5.34
CA LYS A 76 -16.13 15.03 5.39
C LYS A 76 -16.47 16.37 6.05
N ASP A 77 -15.65 16.79 7.01
CA ASP A 77 -15.82 18.07 7.72
C ASP A 77 -15.07 19.23 7.05
N GLU A 78 -14.10 18.96 6.15
CA GLU A 78 -13.31 19.99 5.46
C GLU A 78 -13.88 20.40 4.10
N VAL A 79 -14.66 19.54 3.44
CA VAL A 79 -15.26 19.82 2.13
C VAL A 79 -16.78 19.77 2.24
N PRO A 80 -17.48 20.92 2.31
CA PRO A 80 -18.94 20.95 2.26
C PRO A 80 -19.37 20.73 0.81
N PHE A 81 -20.05 19.61 0.53
CA PHE A 81 -20.79 19.40 -0.71
C PHE A 81 -22.29 19.46 -0.45
#